data_AF-A0A6H2GTP5-F1
#
_entry.id   AF-A0A6H2GTP5-F1
#
_cell.length_a   1.000
_cell.length_b   1.000
_cell.length_c   1.000
_cell.angle_alpha   90.00
_cell.angle_beta   90.00
_cell.angle_gamma   90.00
#
_symmetry.space_group_name_H-M   'P 1'
#
loop_
_entity.id
_entity.type
_entity.pdbx_description
1 polymer ?
#
loop_
_entity_poly.entity_id
_entity_poly.type
_entity_poly.pdbx_seq_one_letter_code
_entity_poly.pdbx_strand_id
1 'polypeptide(L)'
;MKPSLPGKAAALLLLTGLAAAACSDQGGDPPSPAPSATASPAATDGPAGTPEPSASIAPASVAVTDIGGHKFREQIVKLLETGLATPSSGGLFEPSAPVTKGDFLRWMTAYDDKGIADADPSTPTFPDVGPDSPDYGWVEGLAAAGRLGAEPGKPLNLEGPLQRGELARLWAWYQDRTAVKSAERDRLYAEVLIGSRDDRKEIPEPYIRAVAHYASLDDGKPYLRTFGDTSRLAAEALVSRSQAAYWIVENAGEESDGDDFAPPPRKVQVEVQGGDENEPAAGAPSDIAGHKREAAVAKLAGQVAGVLDESGAFRPDEAILRAEFIRWMAAYDDKGVIPFRAPEPTYSDVKPEDEGYELVEGLTQAGIISGFPDGTMRLSEPLTREQLTVLWGWYQRYGLVVKPLATEVSEVNLRKFEDRDKVGKIFLGGVQAYVSSNWDVPPYLDTFGADKKLEPQKPVTRAEAAYWITQNAEVEAED
;
A
#
# COMPACT_ATOMS: atom_id res chain seq x y z
N MET A 1 13.37 -22.44 -41.57
CA MET A 1 11.97 -22.72 -42.01
C MET A 1 11.07 -22.56 -40.81
N LYS A 2 10.36 -21.42 -40.72
CA LYS A 2 9.17 -21.23 -39.89
C LYS A 2 7.94 -21.58 -40.74
N PRO A 3 6.84 -22.12 -40.19
CA PRO A 3 5.54 -21.98 -40.84
C PRO A 3 4.79 -20.77 -40.28
N SER A 4 4.05 -20.13 -41.18
CA SER A 4 3.28 -18.90 -41.01
C SER A 4 1.78 -19.17 -41.10
N LEU A 5 1.01 -18.13 -40.70
CA LEU A 5 -0.39 -17.78 -41.03
C LEU A 5 -1.49 -18.23 -40.06
N PRO A 6 -2.67 -17.54 -40.02
CA PRO A 6 -2.99 -16.18 -40.49
C PRO A 6 -3.78 -15.31 -39.47
N GLY A 7 -3.79 -14.00 -39.71
CA GLY A 7 -4.52 -13.00 -38.93
C GLY A 7 -6.02 -12.92 -39.23
N LYS A 8 -6.75 -12.21 -38.36
CA LYS A 8 -8.10 -11.70 -38.58
C LYS A 8 -8.25 -10.31 -37.98
N ALA A 9 -8.98 -9.48 -38.72
CA ALA A 9 -9.11 -8.05 -38.58
C ALA A 9 -10.35 -7.61 -37.77
N ALA A 10 -10.28 -6.34 -37.38
CA ALA A 10 -11.23 -5.40 -36.80
C ALA A 10 -12.75 -5.62 -37.00
N ALA A 11 -13.50 -5.23 -35.97
CA ALA A 11 -14.86 -4.69 -36.10
C ALA A 11 -15.05 -3.50 -35.14
N LEU A 12 -15.21 -2.32 -35.74
CA LEU A 12 -15.51 -1.02 -35.16
C LEU A 12 -17.03 -0.80 -35.31
N LEU A 13 -17.75 -0.45 -34.25
CA LEU A 13 -19.18 -0.13 -34.32
C LEU A 13 -19.42 1.30 -33.84
N LEU A 14 -19.60 2.19 -34.83
CA LEU A 14 -20.13 3.54 -34.72
C LEU A 14 -21.67 3.46 -34.77
N LEU A 15 -22.35 4.16 -33.86
CA LEU A 15 -23.78 4.45 -33.96
C LEU A 15 -23.99 5.96 -33.88
N THR A 16 -24.18 6.56 -35.06
CA THR A 16 -24.77 7.89 -35.25
C THR A 16 -26.10 7.72 -35.98
N GLY A 17 -27.16 8.37 -35.49
CA GLY A 17 -28.46 8.40 -36.15
C GLY A 17 -29.25 9.66 -35.75
N LEU A 18 -29.15 10.67 -36.61
CA LEU A 18 -29.96 11.90 -36.64
C LEU A 18 -31.30 11.61 -37.34
N ALA A 19 -32.41 12.21 -36.88
CA ALA A 19 -33.50 12.66 -37.76
C ALA A 19 -34.38 13.71 -37.06
N ALA A 20 -34.62 14.81 -37.77
CA ALA A 20 -35.42 15.97 -37.39
C ALA A 20 -36.59 16.16 -38.39
N ALA A 21 -37.45 17.16 -38.09
CA ALA A 21 -38.48 17.84 -38.91
C ALA A 21 -39.92 17.27 -38.82
N ALA A 22 -41.02 18.05 -38.74
CA ALA A 22 -41.23 19.51 -38.79
C ALA A 22 -42.66 19.92 -38.36
N CYS A 23 -42.77 21.20 -37.95
CA CYS A 23 -43.80 22.25 -38.10
C CYS A 23 -45.32 21.99 -38.03
N SER A 24 -45.99 22.85 -37.24
CA SER A 24 -46.90 23.90 -37.77
C SER A 24 -47.21 24.98 -36.72
N ASP A 25 -47.66 26.14 -37.21
CA ASP A 25 -47.46 27.54 -36.79
C ASP A 25 -48.78 28.22 -36.29
N GLN A 26 -48.70 29.52 -35.94
CA GLN A 26 -49.72 30.58 -35.69
C GLN A 26 -49.98 30.88 -34.20
N GLY A 27 -49.84 32.07 -33.62
CA GLY A 27 -49.66 33.46 -34.11
C GLY A 27 -50.72 34.40 -33.49
N GLY A 28 -50.33 35.37 -32.64
CA GLY A 28 -51.20 36.48 -32.21
C GLY A 28 -50.81 37.18 -30.89
N ASP A 29 -50.44 38.46 -30.98
CA ASP A 29 -50.13 39.45 -29.91
C ASP A 29 -51.11 40.65 -30.04
N PRO A 30 -51.14 41.67 -29.16
CA PRO A 30 -51.34 41.76 -27.70
C PRO A 30 -52.55 42.72 -27.37
N PRO A 31 -52.79 43.20 -26.11
CA PRO A 31 -52.22 44.49 -25.65
C PRO A 31 -52.02 44.68 -24.11
N SER A 32 -51.35 45.77 -23.73
CA SER A 32 -51.24 46.36 -22.36
C SER A 32 -51.95 47.74 -22.35
N PRO A 33 -52.41 48.38 -21.22
CA PRO A 33 -51.54 48.98 -20.17
C PRO A 33 -52.12 49.09 -18.72
N ALA A 34 -51.33 49.69 -17.81
CA ALA A 34 -51.42 49.83 -16.32
C ALA A 34 -52.44 50.89 -15.78
N PRO A 35 -52.58 51.18 -14.44
CA PRO A 35 -51.59 51.94 -13.63
C PRO A 35 -51.49 51.68 -12.09
N SER A 36 -50.52 52.39 -11.48
CA SER A 36 -50.00 52.49 -10.10
C SER A 36 -50.90 53.03 -8.96
N ALA A 37 -50.45 52.81 -7.70
CA ALA A 37 -50.17 53.78 -6.58
C ALA A 37 -50.36 53.07 -5.20
N THR A 38 -49.69 53.31 -4.05
CA THR A 38 -48.98 54.47 -3.47
C THR A 38 -48.17 54.04 -2.20
N ALA A 39 -47.10 54.76 -1.85
CA ALA A 39 -46.32 54.72 -0.59
C ALA A 39 -47.00 55.52 0.57
N SER A 40 -46.71 55.35 1.88
CA SER A 40 -45.59 55.91 2.74
C SER A 40 -46.14 56.05 4.21
N PRO A 41 -45.44 56.50 5.31
CA PRO A 41 -44.03 56.87 5.53
C PRO A 41 -43.37 56.36 6.86
N ALA A 42 -42.18 56.91 7.16
CA ALA A 42 -41.10 56.51 8.07
C ALA A 42 -41.10 57.06 9.52
N ALA A 43 -40.15 56.59 10.35
CA ALA A 43 -39.54 57.29 11.51
C ALA A 43 -38.10 56.78 11.81
N THR A 44 -37.30 57.64 12.46
CA THR A 44 -35.83 57.86 12.40
C THR A 44 -34.97 57.38 13.60
N ASP A 45 -33.70 57.03 13.28
CA ASP A 45 -32.38 56.99 13.98
C ASP A 45 -32.14 56.98 15.51
N GLY A 46 -31.11 56.19 15.92
CA GLY A 46 -30.34 56.25 17.19
C GLY A 46 -29.12 55.29 17.22
N PRO A 47 -28.05 55.53 18.02
CA PRO A 47 -26.64 55.56 17.54
C PRO A 47 -25.75 54.32 17.77
N ALA A 48 -24.56 54.40 17.15
CA ALA A 48 -23.44 53.46 17.06
C ALA A 48 -23.08 52.63 18.32
N GLY A 49 -23.01 51.32 18.12
CA GLY A 49 -22.31 50.37 19.00
C GLY A 49 -20.86 50.17 18.56
N THR A 50 -19.94 50.23 19.52
CA THR A 50 -18.53 49.87 19.44
C THR A 50 -18.35 48.46 18.85
N PRO A 51 -17.40 48.20 17.93
CA PRO A 51 -17.09 46.83 17.54
C PRO A 51 -16.46 46.09 18.73
N GLU A 52 -17.11 45.00 19.17
CA GLU A 52 -16.56 44.03 20.10
C GLU A 52 -15.24 43.43 19.55
N PRO A 53 -14.27 43.11 20.42
CA PRO A 53 -12.99 42.57 20.00
C PRO A 53 -13.15 41.20 19.31
N SER A 54 -12.46 41.10 18.18
CA SER A 54 -12.30 39.93 17.33
C SER A 54 -12.30 38.61 18.12
N ALA A 55 -13.31 37.78 17.89
CA ALA A 55 -13.23 36.36 18.23
C ALA A 55 -11.94 35.81 17.60
N SER A 56 -11.06 35.26 18.43
CA SER A 56 -9.94 34.45 17.99
C SER A 56 -10.52 33.28 17.20
N ILE A 57 -10.44 33.32 15.88
CA ILE A 57 -10.88 32.23 15.02
C ILE A 57 -10.03 31.02 15.41
N ALA A 58 -10.65 30.01 16.01
CA ALA A 58 -10.00 28.73 16.23
C ALA A 58 -9.52 28.21 14.86
N PRO A 59 -8.29 27.69 14.74
CA PRO A 59 -7.81 27.14 13.47
C PRO A 59 -8.78 26.08 12.96
N ALA A 60 -8.97 26.01 11.65
CA ALA A 60 -9.85 25.01 11.03
C ALA A 60 -9.42 23.60 11.48
N SER A 61 -10.36 22.78 11.93
CA SER A 61 -10.11 21.38 12.29
C SER A 61 -10.62 20.44 11.21
N VAL A 62 -9.92 19.31 11.03
CA VAL A 62 -10.24 18.24 10.10
C VAL A 62 -10.29 16.94 10.88
N ALA A 63 -11.43 16.24 10.81
CA ALA A 63 -11.59 14.92 11.43
C ALA A 63 -11.15 13.81 10.47
N VAL A 64 -10.41 12.83 10.99
CA VAL A 64 -9.97 11.64 10.25
C VAL A 64 -10.32 10.39 11.03
N THR A 65 -10.96 9.41 10.40
CA THR A 65 -11.58 8.26 11.09
C THR A 65 -10.85 6.94 10.89
N ASP A 66 -9.94 6.85 9.93
CA ASP A 66 -9.38 5.57 9.44
C ASP A 66 -7.88 5.41 9.67
N ILE A 67 -7.28 6.22 10.55
CA ILE A 67 -5.83 6.17 10.85
C ILE A 67 -5.50 5.89 12.33
N GLY A 68 -6.50 5.62 13.17
CA GLY A 68 -6.34 5.49 14.62
C GLY A 68 -5.25 4.51 15.06
N GLY A 69 -5.29 3.28 14.53
CA GLY A 69 -4.29 2.22 14.79
C GLY A 69 -3.21 2.06 13.73
N HIS A 70 -3.09 2.99 12.77
CA HIS A 70 -2.16 2.83 11.65
C HIS A 70 -0.72 3.15 12.08
N LYS A 71 0.26 2.30 11.72
CA LYS A 71 1.67 2.47 12.13
C LYS A 71 2.32 3.81 11.72
N PHE A 72 1.88 4.39 10.61
CA PHE A 72 2.32 5.72 10.13
C PHE A 72 1.40 6.87 10.54
N ARG A 73 0.58 6.69 11.58
CA ARG A 73 -0.38 7.71 12.05
C ARG A 73 0.28 9.07 12.27
N GLU A 74 1.45 9.10 12.92
CA GLU A 74 2.15 10.35 13.22
C GLU A 74 2.51 11.11 11.93
N GLN A 75 3.09 10.41 10.95
CA GLN A 75 3.52 11.01 9.68
C GLN A 75 2.31 11.47 8.86
N ILE A 76 1.22 10.69 8.85
CA ILE A 76 -0.03 11.10 8.20
C ILE A 76 -0.57 12.37 8.85
N VAL A 77 -0.62 12.45 10.19
CA VAL A 77 -1.07 13.64 10.91
C VAL A 77 -0.20 14.86 10.58
N LYS A 78 1.13 14.71 10.63
CA LYS A 78 2.07 15.79 10.26
C LYS A 78 1.79 16.33 8.86
N LEU A 79 1.56 15.45 7.88
CA LEU A 79 1.24 15.87 6.52
C LEU A 79 -0.13 16.56 6.43
N LEU A 80 -1.16 16.03 7.10
CA LEU A 80 -2.51 16.61 7.10
C LEU A 80 -2.55 17.99 7.78
N GLU A 81 -1.80 18.20 8.86
CA GLU A 81 -1.72 19.48 9.57
C GLU A 81 -1.22 20.61 8.67
N THR A 82 -0.42 20.31 7.63
CA THR A 82 0.03 21.31 6.64
C THR A 82 -1.05 21.70 5.62
N GLY A 83 -2.12 20.90 5.51
CA GLY A 83 -3.18 21.04 4.51
C GLY A 83 -2.80 20.55 3.11
N LEU A 84 -1.66 19.85 2.95
CA LEU A 84 -1.18 19.34 1.65
C LEU A 84 -1.90 18.07 1.22
N ALA A 85 -2.11 17.16 2.17
CA ALA A 85 -3.03 16.05 2.02
C ALA A 85 -4.35 16.42 2.70
N THR A 86 -5.47 16.04 2.10
CA THR A 86 -6.80 16.20 2.68
C THR A 86 -7.52 14.87 2.69
N PRO A 87 -8.37 14.60 3.70
CA PRO A 87 -9.26 13.46 3.67
C PRO A 87 -10.28 13.58 2.53
N SER A 88 -10.70 12.43 2.02
CA SER A 88 -11.85 12.26 1.12
C SER A 88 -13.14 12.76 1.79
N SER A 89 -14.20 12.89 0.98
CA SER A 89 -15.55 13.11 1.51
C SER A 89 -15.90 12.02 2.54
N GLY A 90 -16.24 12.42 3.76
CA GLY A 90 -16.53 11.50 4.86
C GLY A 90 -15.40 11.34 5.88
N GLY A 91 -14.28 12.06 5.74
CA GLY A 91 -13.21 12.06 6.74
C GLY A 91 -12.25 10.86 6.65
N LEU A 92 -12.18 10.21 5.48
CA LEU A 92 -11.28 9.09 5.22
C LEU A 92 -9.97 9.58 4.61
N PHE A 93 -8.83 9.23 5.18
CA PHE A 93 -7.52 9.47 4.56
C PHE A 93 -7.18 8.41 3.50
N GLU A 94 -7.70 7.19 3.67
CA GLU A 94 -7.46 6.00 2.85
C GLU A 94 -5.97 5.59 2.86
N PRO A 95 -5.40 5.25 4.04
CA PRO A 95 -3.96 5.02 4.18
C PRO A 95 -3.42 3.89 3.29
N SER A 96 -4.23 2.88 3.00
CA SER A 96 -3.86 1.72 2.17
C SER A 96 -4.17 1.90 0.67
N ALA A 97 -4.82 3.00 0.26
CA ALA A 97 -5.07 3.27 -1.15
C ALA A 97 -3.78 3.67 -1.87
N PRO A 98 -3.63 3.34 -3.17
CA PRO A 98 -2.47 3.75 -3.95
C PRO A 98 -2.41 5.28 -4.05
N VAL A 99 -1.22 5.85 -3.85
CA VAL A 99 -0.98 7.26 -4.11
C VAL A 99 -0.77 7.47 -5.61
N THR A 100 -1.29 8.56 -6.16
CA THR A 100 -0.96 8.96 -7.53
C THR A 100 0.42 9.62 -7.57
N LYS A 101 1.05 9.60 -8.75
CA LYS A 101 2.33 10.31 -8.95
C LYS A 101 2.19 11.82 -8.74
N GLY A 102 1.07 12.39 -9.19
CA GLY A 102 0.74 13.80 -9.01
C GLY A 102 0.60 14.18 -7.54
N ASP A 103 -0.17 13.41 -6.77
CA ASP A 103 -0.32 13.67 -5.32
C ASP A 103 1.02 13.60 -4.59
N PHE A 104 1.83 12.56 -4.87
CA PHE A 104 3.15 12.43 -4.28
C PHE A 104 4.05 13.64 -4.59
N LEU A 105 4.12 14.05 -5.87
CA LEU A 105 4.92 15.20 -6.27
C LEU A 105 4.45 16.49 -5.60
N ARG A 106 3.14 16.76 -5.57
CA ARG A 106 2.57 17.95 -4.91
C ARG A 106 2.86 17.95 -3.41
N TRP A 107 2.69 16.82 -2.73
CA TRP A 107 3.01 16.69 -1.31
C TRP A 107 4.50 16.91 -1.06
N MET A 108 5.36 16.27 -1.84
CA MET A 108 6.82 16.40 -1.75
C MET A 108 7.26 17.86 -1.93
N THR A 109 6.86 18.51 -3.03
CA THR A 109 7.34 19.85 -3.36
C THR A 109 6.85 20.93 -2.41
N ALA A 110 5.69 20.71 -1.79
CA ALA A 110 5.13 21.66 -0.85
C ALA A 110 5.55 21.38 0.60
N TYR A 111 5.95 20.14 0.92
CA TYR A 111 6.48 19.80 2.24
C TYR A 111 7.96 20.17 2.39
N ASP A 112 8.78 19.90 1.36
CA ASP A 112 10.20 20.23 1.31
C ASP A 112 10.47 21.38 0.31
N ASP A 113 9.77 22.51 0.45
CA ASP A 113 9.82 23.59 -0.55
C ASP A 113 11.24 24.15 -0.79
N LYS A 114 11.79 23.85 -1.97
CA LYS A 114 13.11 24.30 -2.43
C LYS A 114 13.07 25.65 -3.18
N GLY A 115 11.93 26.33 -3.22
CA GLY A 115 11.76 27.61 -3.91
C GLY A 115 11.94 27.53 -5.43
N ILE A 116 11.62 26.37 -6.02
CA ILE A 116 11.69 26.16 -7.47
C ILE A 116 10.55 26.92 -8.12
N ALA A 117 10.89 27.87 -9.00
CA ALA A 117 9.89 28.68 -9.70
C ALA A 117 9.19 27.88 -10.80
N ASP A 118 7.90 28.15 -10.99
CA ASP A 118 7.13 27.67 -12.13
C ASP A 118 7.77 28.10 -13.46
N ALA A 119 7.60 27.27 -14.49
CA ALA A 119 8.00 27.56 -15.85
C ALA A 119 6.83 27.36 -16.81
N ASP A 120 6.82 28.11 -17.91
CA ASP A 120 5.79 28.05 -18.96
C ASP A 120 6.46 28.02 -20.34
N PRO A 121 7.14 26.91 -20.70
CA PRO A 121 7.74 26.80 -22.00
C PRO A 121 6.67 26.70 -23.08
N SER A 122 6.90 27.31 -24.25
CA SER A 122 5.97 27.21 -25.39
C SER A 122 5.81 25.79 -25.95
N THR A 123 6.72 24.88 -25.61
CA THR A 123 6.66 23.45 -25.96
C THR A 123 6.72 22.65 -24.66
N PRO A 124 5.63 21.93 -24.29
CA PRO A 124 5.62 21.09 -23.10
C PRO A 124 6.74 20.05 -23.11
N THR A 125 7.39 19.88 -21.96
CA THR A 125 8.40 18.83 -21.74
C THR A 125 7.75 17.45 -21.72
N PHE A 126 6.52 17.34 -21.18
CA PHE A 126 5.75 16.11 -21.09
C PHE A 126 4.46 16.24 -21.92
N PRO A 127 4.19 15.31 -22.86
CA PRO A 127 3.10 15.44 -23.82
C PRO A 127 1.69 15.36 -23.20
N ASP A 128 1.57 14.83 -21.99
CA ASP A 128 0.33 14.65 -21.22
C ASP A 128 0.13 15.70 -20.12
N VAL A 129 1.07 16.65 -19.98
CA VAL A 129 0.95 17.79 -19.07
C VAL A 129 1.05 19.07 -19.91
N GLY A 130 -0.09 19.52 -20.43
CA GLY A 130 -0.16 20.72 -21.28
C GLY A 130 -0.48 22.00 -20.50
N PRO A 131 -0.42 23.19 -21.16
CA PRO A 131 -0.63 24.49 -20.52
C PRO A 131 -1.97 24.70 -19.79
N ASP A 132 -3.00 23.94 -20.18
CA ASP A 132 -4.32 24.00 -19.53
C ASP A 132 -4.37 23.16 -18.22
N SER A 133 -3.35 22.36 -17.95
CA SER A 133 -3.25 21.59 -16.71
C SER A 133 -2.94 22.52 -15.54
N PRO A 134 -3.63 22.37 -14.39
CA PRO A 134 -3.24 23.09 -13.16
C PRO A 134 -1.83 22.71 -12.70
N ASP A 135 -1.29 21.58 -13.19
CA ASP A 135 0.04 21.11 -12.83
C ASP A 135 1.17 21.60 -13.74
N TYR A 136 0.84 22.33 -14.82
CA TYR A 136 1.80 22.67 -15.85
C TYR A 136 3.00 23.47 -15.33
N GLY A 137 2.72 24.58 -14.65
CA GLY A 137 3.75 25.53 -14.22
C GLY A 137 4.82 24.90 -13.34
N TRP A 138 4.39 24.21 -12.27
CA TRP A 138 5.30 23.64 -11.29
C TRP A 138 6.01 22.39 -11.83
N VAL A 139 5.37 21.56 -12.67
CA VAL A 139 6.01 20.40 -13.32
C VAL A 139 7.11 20.86 -14.26
N GLU A 140 6.85 21.86 -15.09
CA GLU A 140 7.85 22.43 -16.00
C GLU A 140 8.98 23.11 -15.22
N GLY A 141 8.67 23.76 -14.09
CA GLY A 141 9.67 24.31 -13.17
C GLY A 141 10.64 23.24 -12.64
N LEU A 142 10.12 22.11 -12.15
CA LEU A 142 10.94 20.97 -11.71
C LEU A 142 11.79 20.39 -12.83
N ALA A 143 11.23 20.30 -14.04
CA ALA A 143 11.94 19.79 -15.21
C ALA A 143 13.08 20.73 -15.63
N ALA A 144 12.82 22.03 -15.71
CA ALA A 144 13.80 23.06 -16.03
C ALA A 144 14.93 23.12 -14.98
N ALA A 145 14.61 22.89 -13.71
CA ALA A 145 15.59 22.80 -12.62
C ALA A 145 16.37 21.47 -12.60
N GLY A 146 16.02 20.49 -13.45
CA GLY A 146 16.65 19.16 -13.45
C GLY A 146 16.37 18.35 -12.18
N ARG A 147 15.23 18.60 -11.51
CA ARG A 147 14.84 18.01 -10.22
C ARG A 147 13.66 17.02 -10.30
N LEU A 148 13.13 16.75 -11.49
CA LEU A 148 12.01 15.80 -11.65
C LEU A 148 12.45 14.35 -11.88
N GLY A 149 13.53 14.11 -12.62
CA GLY A 149 13.99 12.75 -12.91
C GLY A 149 13.11 11.92 -13.84
N ALA A 150 12.16 12.55 -14.53
CA ALA A 150 11.41 11.95 -15.63
C ALA A 150 12.10 12.17 -16.99
N GLU A 151 11.80 11.33 -17.99
CA GLU A 151 12.37 11.44 -19.34
C GLU A 151 11.58 12.44 -20.19
N PRO A 152 12.20 13.53 -20.68
CA PRO A 152 11.53 14.48 -21.57
C PRO A 152 10.95 13.82 -22.83
N GLY A 153 9.76 14.25 -23.25
CA GLY A 153 9.05 13.71 -24.41
C GLY A 153 8.33 12.37 -24.17
N LYS A 154 8.40 11.80 -22.95
CA LYS A 154 7.58 10.67 -22.52
C LYS A 154 6.41 11.16 -21.66
N PRO A 155 5.24 10.48 -21.66
CA PRO A 155 4.17 10.82 -20.74
C PRO A 155 4.64 10.74 -19.27
N LEU A 156 4.27 11.74 -18.46
CA LEU A 156 4.57 11.76 -17.03
C LEU A 156 3.57 10.89 -16.25
N ASN A 157 2.33 10.75 -16.71
CA ASN A 157 1.25 9.96 -16.12
C ASN A 157 0.99 10.32 -14.64
N LEU A 158 0.63 11.60 -14.38
CA LEU A 158 0.41 12.12 -13.03
C LEU A 158 -0.73 11.40 -12.29
N GLU A 159 -1.79 11.03 -12.99
CA GLU A 159 -2.96 10.34 -12.42
C GLU A 159 -2.69 8.84 -12.17
N GLY A 160 -1.57 8.30 -12.68
CA GLY A 160 -1.20 6.91 -12.50
C GLY A 160 -0.72 6.60 -11.08
N PRO A 161 -0.88 5.34 -10.62
CA PRO A 161 -0.39 4.93 -9.31
C PRO A 161 1.14 4.95 -9.29
N LEU A 162 1.71 5.39 -8.17
CA LEU A 162 3.15 5.49 -7.98
C LEU A 162 3.74 4.12 -7.63
N GLN A 163 4.87 3.77 -8.24
CA GLN A 163 5.65 2.56 -7.91
C GLN A 163 6.83 2.90 -6.99
N ARG A 164 7.30 1.94 -6.17
CA ARG A 164 8.38 2.15 -5.20
C ARG A 164 9.69 2.63 -5.83
N GLY A 165 10.05 2.07 -6.98
CA GLY A 165 11.25 2.46 -7.72
C GLY A 165 11.14 3.84 -8.32
N GLU A 166 9.94 4.20 -8.78
CA GLU A 166 9.65 5.53 -9.29
C GLU A 166 9.69 6.57 -8.17
N LEU A 167 9.09 6.29 -7.02
CA LEU A 167 9.19 7.11 -5.82
C LEU A 167 10.66 7.40 -5.47
N ALA A 168 11.48 6.35 -5.34
CA ALA A 168 12.89 6.50 -5.00
C ALA A 168 13.62 7.39 -6.01
N ARG A 169 13.33 7.22 -7.31
CA ARG A 169 13.95 8.01 -8.38
C ARG A 169 13.52 9.48 -8.33
N LEU A 170 12.22 9.75 -8.26
CA LEU A 170 11.68 11.11 -8.17
C LEU A 170 12.29 11.83 -6.97
N TRP A 171 12.32 11.17 -5.81
CA TRP A 171 12.91 11.71 -4.58
C TRP A 171 14.41 12.00 -4.73
N ALA A 172 15.21 11.05 -5.23
CA ALA A 172 16.64 11.26 -5.44
C ALA A 172 16.95 12.43 -6.38
N TRP A 173 16.14 12.59 -7.44
CA TRP A 173 16.31 13.69 -8.38
C TRP A 173 15.91 15.04 -7.76
N TYR A 174 14.85 15.04 -6.96
CA TYR A 174 14.38 16.19 -6.23
C TYR A 174 15.41 16.68 -5.20
N GLN A 175 16.03 15.75 -4.47
CA GLN A 175 17.12 16.01 -3.51
C GLN A 175 18.50 16.25 -4.18
N ASP A 176 18.54 16.40 -5.50
CA ASP A 176 19.76 16.61 -6.30
C ASP A 176 20.90 15.61 -6.02
N ARG A 177 20.56 14.34 -5.81
CA ARG A 177 21.54 13.28 -5.51
C ARG A 177 22.38 12.94 -6.74
N THR A 178 23.53 13.58 -6.85
CA THR A 178 24.49 13.40 -7.97
C THR A 178 24.92 11.95 -8.17
N ALA A 179 25.04 11.16 -7.09
CA ALA A 179 25.37 9.74 -7.15
C ALA A 179 24.31 8.92 -7.92
N VAL A 180 23.03 9.28 -7.80
CA VAL A 180 21.92 8.64 -8.52
C VAL A 180 21.81 9.19 -9.95
N LYS A 181 22.05 10.49 -10.15
CA LYS A 181 21.99 11.16 -11.47
C LYS A 181 23.16 10.79 -12.39
N SER A 182 24.31 10.38 -11.85
CA SER A 182 25.51 10.06 -12.63
C SER A 182 25.34 8.83 -13.52
N ALA A 183 25.80 8.91 -14.77
CA ALA A 183 25.84 7.79 -15.71
C ALA A 183 26.99 6.80 -15.43
N GLU A 184 27.93 7.12 -14.54
CA GLU A 184 29.05 6.24 -14.19
C GLU A 184 28.52 4.93 -13.60
N ARG A 185 28.57 3.87 -14.42
CA ARG A 185 28.02 2.56 -14.09
C ARG A 185 28.78 1.92 -12.92
N ASP A 186 30.08 2.17 -12.80
CA ASP A 186 30.98 1.42 -11.92
C ASP A 186 30.88 1.79 -10.44
N ARG A 187 30.40 3.00 -10.08
CA ARG A 187 30.14 3.38 -8.68
C ARG A 187 29.04 2.54 -8.04
N LEU A 188 27.98 2.23 -8.80
CA LEU A 188 26.87 1.39 -8.31
C LEU A 188 27.30 -0.05 -7.99
N TYR A 189 28.35 -0.55 -8.66
CA TYR A 189 28.87 -1.90 -8.42
C TYR A 189 29.77 -1.99 -7.17
N ALA A 190 30.31 -0.86 -6.68
CA ALA A 190 31.28 -0.83 -5.59
C ALA A 190 30.64 -0.52 -4.23
N GLU A 191 29.54 0.24 -4.19
CA GLU A 191 29.01 0.82 -2.94
C GLU A 191 27.69 0.18 -2.47
N VAL A 192 26.95 -0.51 -3.35
CA VAL A 192 25.60 -0.99 -3.02
C VAL A 192 25.61 -2.47 -2.63
N LEU A 193 25.65 -2.73 -1.34
CA LEU A 193 25.34 -4.04 -0.76
C LEU A 193 23.82 -4.22 -0.65
N ILE A 194 23.12 -4.39 -1.78
CA ILE A 194 21.79 -5.00 -1.75
C ILE A 194 22.00 -6.44 -1.28
N GLY A 195 21.42 -6.81 -0.14
CA GLY A 195 21.43 -8.19 0.34
C GLY A 195 20.83 -9.09 -0.74
N SER A 196 21.45 -10.25 -0.98
CA SER A 196 21.17 -11.14 -2.12
C SER A 196 21.53 -10.55 -3.49
N ARG A 197 22.45 -11.21 -4.20
CA ARG A 197 22.89 -10.83 -5.56
C ARG A 197 21.78 -10.96 -6.63
N ASP A 198 20.61 -11.48 -6.28
CA ASP A 198 19.56 -11.82 -7.24
C ASP A 198 18.52 -10.71 -7.38
N ASP A 199 18.14 -10.00 -6.32
CA ASP A 199 17.15 -8.91 -6.34
C ASP A 199 17.56 -7.77 -7.28
N ARG A 200 18.86 -7.52 -7.37
CA ARG A 200 19.43 -6.50 -8.26
C ARG A 200 19.06 -6.74 -9.73
N LYS A 201 18.92 -8.01 -10.14
CA LYS A 201 18.59 -8.35 -11.54
C LYS A 201 17.13 -8.06 -11.88
N GLU A 202 16.27 -7.95 -10.86
CA GLU A 202 14.83 -7.75 -11.01
C GLU A 202 14.44 -6.26 -11.09
N ILE A 203 15.33 -5.34 -10.69
CA ILE A 203 15.03 -3.90 -10.72
C ILE A 203 15.49 -3.31 -12.07
N PRO A 204 14.58 -2.84 -12.93
CA PRO A 204 14.97 -2.24 -14.19
C PRO A 204 15.65 -0.88 -13.97
N GLU A 205 16.58 -0.53 -14.86
CA GLU A 205 16.93 0.88 -15.06
C GLU A 205 15.66 1.61 -15.53
N PRO A 206 15.40 2.83 -15.04
CA PRO A 206 16.32 3.72 -14.32
C PRO A 206 16.21 3.68 -12.78
N TYR A 207 15.44 2.75 -12.21
CA TYR A 207 15.11 2.76 -10.78
C TYR A 207 16.20 2.17 -9.90
N ILE A 208 16.97 1.22 -10.44
CA ILE A 208 17.98 0.45 -9.69
C ILE A 208 18.94 1.34 -8.90
N ARG A 209 19.35 2.49 -9.42
CA ARG A 209 20.29 3.39 -8.74
C ARG A 209 19.69 4.05 -7.51
N ALA A 210 18.46 4.54 -7.64
CA ALA A 210 17.78 5.22 -6.56
C ALA A 210 17.36 4.24 -5.47
N VAL A 211 16.80 3.09 -5.85
CA VAL A 211 16.43 2.03 -4.90
C VAL A 211 17.67 1.53 -4.17
N ALA A 212 18.75 1.24 -4.90
CA ALA A 212 20.03 0.87 -4.32
C ALA A 212 20.53 1.86 -3.27
N HIS A 213 20.55 3.16 -3.62
CA HIS A 213 20.97 4.23 -2.73
C HIS A 213 20.17 4.20 -1.42
N TYR A 214 18.84 4.30 -1.49
CA TYR A 214 17.99 4.36 -0.30
C TYR A 214 17.84 3.02 0.46
N ALA A 215 18.24 1.91 -0.15
CA ALA A 215 18.32 0.60 0.52
C ALA A 215 19.68 0.30 1.14
N SER A 216 20.71 1.13 0.90
CA SER A 216 22.07 0.92 1.40
C SER A 216 22.56 1.95 2.42
N LEU A 217 21.79 3.01 2.71
CA LEU A 217 22.21 4.03 3.67
C LEU A 217 22.36 3.45 5.09
N ASP A 218 23.48 3.76 5.74
CA ASP A 218 23.86 3.30 7.09
C ASP A 218 23.00 3.92 8.20
N ASP A 219 22.26 4.99 7.89
CA ASP A 219 21.30 5.68 8.77
C ASP A 219 19.99 4.90 9.02
N GLY A 220 19.90 3.68 8.46
CA GLY A 220 18.78 2.76 8.61
C GLY A 220 17.79 2.76 7.45
N LYS A 221 18.26 3.00 6.21
CA LYS A 221 17.63 2.58 4.94
C LYS A 221 16.17 3.07 4.78
N PRO A 222 15.94 4.32 4.36
CA PRO A 222 14.61 4.89 4.09
C PRO A 222 13.66 3.96 3.31
N TYR A 223 14.22 3.23 2.35
CA TYR A 223 13.48 2.27 1.56
C TYR A 223 12.88 1.12 2.38
N LEU A 224 13.68 0.52 3.28
CA LEU A 224 13.24 -0.61 4.08
C LEU A 224 12.36 -0.17 5.25
N ARG A 225 12.56 1.03 5.81
CA ARG A 225 11.64 1.58 6.83
C ARG A 225 10.24 1.84 6.28
N THR A 226 10.17 2.36 5.06
CA THR A 226 8.87 2.68 4.42
C THR A 226 8.14 1.42 3.97
N PHE A 227 8.85 0.52 3.30
CA PHE A 227 8.24 -0.62 2.60
C PHE A 227 8.35 -1.96 3.33
N GLY A 228 8.97 -1.95 4.51
CA GLY A 228 9.42 -3.14 5.19
C GLY A 228 10.71 -3.68 4.59
N ASP A 229 11.46 -4.41 5.41
CA ASP A 229 12.48 -5.29 4.87
C ASP A 229 11.72 -6.32 4.00
N THR A 230 12.09 -6.50 2.73
CA THR A 230 11.37 -7.36 1.75
C THR A 230 12.33 -8.38 1.14
N SER A 231 11.85 -9.57 0.76
CA SER A 231 12.74 -10.62 0.17
C SER A 231 13.32 -10.22 -1.18
N ARG A 232 12.66 -9.24 -1.81
CA ARG A 232 13.05 -8.47 -2.98
C ARG A 232 12.61 -7.04 -2.74
N LEU A 233 13.39 -6.07 -3.22
CA LEU A 233 13.05 -4.65 -3.05
C LEU A 233 11.72 -4.26 -3.73
N ALA A 234 11.26 -5.05 -4.71
CA ALA A 234 9.94 -4.90 -5.32
C ALA A 234 9.69 -3.49 -5.90
N ALA A 235 10.62 -3.01 -6.74
CA ALA A 235 10.58 -1.66 -7.30
C ALA A 235 9.29 -1.36 -8.09
N GLU A 236 8.62 -2.37 -8.63
CA GLU A 236 7.36 -2.22 -9.39
C GLU A 236 6.11 -2.23 -8.50
N ALA A 237 6.22 -2.58 -7.21
CA ALA A 237 5.09 -2.57 -6.30
C ALA A 237 4.54 -1.15 -6.12
N LEU A 238 3.24 -1.05 -5.92
CA LEU A 238 2.57 0.23 -5.69
C LEU A 238 2.92 0.81 -4.32
N VAL A 239 2.85 2.14 -4.23
CA VAL A 239 3.06 2.92 -3.00
C VAL A 239 1.71 3.39 -2.47
N SER A 240 1.47 3.17 -1.18
CA SER A 240 0.24 3.64 -0.53
C SER A 240 0.34 5.11 -0.12
N ARG A 241 -0.81 5.75 0.11
CA ARG A 241 -0.87 7.12 0.63
C ARG A 241 -0.13 7.25 1.96
N SER A 242 -0.24 6.26 2.85
CA SER A 242 0.49 6.26 4.11
C SER A 242 2.00 6.09 3.95
N GLN A 243 2.45 5.24 3.01
CA GLN A 243 3.87 5.07 2.69
C GLN A 243 4.48 6.34 2.08
N ALA A 244 3.74 7.02 1.20
CA ALA A 244 4.16 8.30 0.64
C ALA A 244 4.27 9.38 1.72
N ALA A 245 3.28 9.48 2.61
CA ALA A 245 3.32 10.41 3.74
C ALA A 245 4.53 10.14 4.65
N TYR A 246 4.75 8.87 5.01
CA TYR A 246 5.92 8.46 5.79
C TYR A 246 7.22 8.85 5.10
N TRP A 247 7.38 8.51 3.82
CA TRP A 247 8.59 8.83 3.07
C TRP A 247 8.87 10.33 3.06
N ILE A 248 7.88 11.16 2.73
CA ILE A 248 8.07 12.61 2.64
C ILE A 248 8.46 13.19 4.00
N VAL A 249 7.73 12.84 5.06
CA VAL A 249 7.92 13.42 6.39
C VAL A 249 9.26 13.03 7.00
N GLU A 250 9.68 11.78 6.84
CA GLU A 250 10.89 11.26 7.49
C GLU A 250 12.18 11.60 6.74
N ASN A 251 12.09 12.00 5.46
CA ASN A 251 13.26 12.23 4.63
C ASN A 251 13.42 13.68 4.15
N ALA A 252 12.43 14.56 4.37
CA ALA A 252 12.55 15.98 3.99
C ALA A 252 13.75 16.67 4.68
N GLY A 253 14.33 17.70 4.03
CA GLY A 253 15.53 18.37 4.54
C GLY A 253 16.85 17.59 4.33
N GLU A 254 16.81 16.49 3.59
CA GLU A 254 17.95 15.62 3.27
C GLU A 254 19.15 16.34 2.59
N GLU A 255 18.91 17.45 1.89
CA GLU A 255 19.93 18.27 1.20
C GLU A 255 20.68 19.19 2.16
N SER A 256 20.09 19.53 3.31
CA SER A 256 20.62 20.47 4.29
C SER A 256 21.17 19.77 5.56
N ASP A 257 21.44 18.47 5.50
CA ASP A 257 21.82 17.62 6.65
C ASP A 257 20.84 17.75 7.86
N GLY A 258 19.59 18.15 7.60
CA GLY A 258 18.52 18.33 8.60
C GLY A 258 18.61 19.58 9.49
N ASP A 259 19.80 20.18 9.67
CA ASP A 259 20.01 21.26 10.65
C ASP A 259 19.28 22.58 10.30
N ASP A 260 19.10 22.86 9.01
CA ASP A 260 18.44 24.08 8.51
C ASP A 260 17.01 23.83 7.99
N PHE A 261 16.51 22.59 8.04
CA PHE A 261 15.18 22.27 7.54
C PHE A 261 14.09 22.66 8.54
N ALA A 262 13.16 23.49 8.10
CA ALA A 262 11.94 23.82 8.84
C ALA A 262 10.73 23.23 8.10
N PRO A 263 9.99 22.27 8.69
CA PRO A 263 8.80 21.75 8.06
C PRO A 263 7.73 22.85 7.92
N PRO A 264 6.79 22.73 6.98
CA PRO A 264 5.78 23.75 6.75
C PRO A 264 4.94 24.00 8.02
N PRO A 265 4.45 25.23 8.22
CA PRO A 265 3.63 25.54 9.38
C PRO A 265 2.32 24.77 9.33
N ARG A 266 1.85 24.33 10.51
CA ARG A 266 0.53 23.71 10.67
C ARG A 266 -0.55 24.75 10.39
N LYS A 267 -1.42 24.45 9.42
CA LYS A 267 -2.55 25.30 9.00
C LYS A 267 -3.87 24.83 9.58
N VAL A 268 -3.99 23.54 9.86
CA VAL A 268 -5.21 22.92 10.39
C VAL A 268 -4.91 22.04 11.59
N GLN A 269 -5.88 21.88 12.49
CA GLN A 269 -5.83 20.87 13.53
C GLN A 269 -6.41 19.56 13.00
N VAL A 270 -5.75 18.44 13.31
CA VAL A 270 -6.24 17.12 12.89
C VAL A 270 -6.79 16.39 14.11
N GLU A 271 -8.07 16.06 14.06
CA GLU A 271 -8.77 15.27 15.07
C GLU A 271 -8.87 13.82 14.59
N VAL A 272 -8.04 12.94 15.13
CA VAL A 272 -8.13 11.51 14.82
C VAL A 272 -9.24 10.90 15.66
N GLN A 273 -10.35 10.55 14.99
CA GLN A 273 -11.47 9.84 15.57
C GLN A 273 -11.24 8.33 15.39
N GLY A 274 -11.51 7.52 16.43
CA GLY A 274 -11.28 6.06 16.39
C GLY A 274 -9.91 5.60 16.90
N GLY A 275 -9.32 6.33 17.85
CA GLY A 275 -8.02 6.01 18.46
C GLY A 275 -8.04 5.33 19.83
N ASP A 276 -9.21 5.14 20.46
CA ASP A 276 -9.34 4.39 21.71
C ASP A 276 -10.13 3.10 21.43
N GLU A 277 -9.43 1.98 21.53
CA GLU A 277 -9.93 0.60 21.67
C GLU A 277 -10.76 0.04 20.50
N ASN A 278 -10.31 -1.14 20.00
CA ASN A 278 -11.09 -2.14 19.25
C ASN A 278 -12.61 -1.86 19.28
N GLU A 279 -13.15 -1.26 18.22
CA GLU A 279 -14.56 -1.49 17.93
C GLU A 279 -14.61 -2.97 17.52
N PRO A 280 -15.21 -3.88 18.33
CA PRO A 280 -15.11 -5.30 18.06
C PRO A 280 -15.79 -5.57 16.71
N ALA A 281 -14.99 -5.94 15.71
CA ALA A 281 -15.52 -6.58 14.53
C ALA A 281 -16.18 -7.89 14.97
N ALA A 282 -17.51 -7.90 14.99
CA ALA A 282 -18.40 -8.99 15.38
C ALA A 282 -18.31 -9.44 16.86
N GLY A 283 -19.46 -9.85 17.41
CA GLY A 283 -19.54 -10.46 18.74
C GLY A 283 -18.68 -11.72 18.84
N ALA A 284 -18.34 -12.12 20.07
CA ALA A 284 -17.58 -13.34 20.33
C ALA A 284 -18.15 -14.53 19.52
N PRO A 285 -17.31 -15.37 18.89
CA PRO A 285 -17.80 -16.45 18.05
C PRO A 285 -18.76 -17.37 18.81
N SER A 286 -19.87 -17.71 18.17
CA SER A 286 -20.96 -18.46 18.82
C SER A 286 -20.60 -19.91 19.22
N ASP A 287 -19.55 -20.48 18.62
CA ASP A 287 -19.18 -21.89 18.69
C ASP A 287 -17.77 -22.15 19.25
N ILE A 288 -17.15 -21.16 19.90
CA ILE A 288 -15.78 -21.29 20.42
C ILE A 288 -15.68 -21.51 21.94
N ALA A 289 -16.78 -21.35 22.69
CA ALA A 289 -16.77 -21.40 24.15
C ALA A 289 -16.20 -22.73 24.68
N GLY A 290 -15.18 -22.66 25.55
CA GLY A 290 -14.51 -23.82 26.13
C GLY A 290 -13.45 -24.47 25.21
N HIS A 291 -13.25 -23.96 24.00
CA HIS A 291 -12.19 -24.42 23.11
C HIS A 291 -10.82 -23.92 23.59
N LYS A 292 -9.78 -24.76 23.53
CA LYS A 292 -8.41 -24.41 24.00
C LYS A 292 -7.79 -23.18 23.32
N ARG A 293 -8.30 -22.78 22.15
CA ARG A 293 -7.86 -21.61 21.36
C ARG A 293 -8.84 -20.43 21.43
N GLU A 294 -9.79 -20.43 22.35
CA GLU A 294 -10.83 -19.40 22.47
C GLU A 294 -10.28 -17.97 22.50
N ALA A 295 -9.27 -17.70 23.32
CA ALA A 295 -8.65 -16.37 23.41
C ALA A 295 -8.01 -15.92 22.08
N ALA A 296 -7.32 -16.82 21.37
CA ALA A 296 -6.70 -16.51 20.09
C ALA A 296 -7.74 -16.25 19.00
N VAL A 297 -8.81 -17.05 18.97
CA VAL A 297 -9.91 -16.85 18.02
C VAL A 297 -10.64 -15.53 18.29
N ALA A 298 -10.92 -15.21 19.56
CA ALA A 298 -11.54 -13.94 19.94
C ALA A 298 -10.66 -12.74 19.56
N LYS A 299 -9.34 -12.83 19.78
CA LYS A 299 -8.38 -11.79 19.37
C LYS A 299 -8.39 -11.57 17.86
N LEU A 300 -8.32 -12.66 17.07
CA LEU A 300 -8.34 -12.57 15.61
C LEU A 300 -9.68 -11.99 15.11
N ALA A 301 -10.81 -12.52 15.60
CA ALA A 301 -12.14 -12.08 15.16
C ALA A 301 -12.38 -10.60 15.45
N GLY A 302 -11.91 -10.09 16.60
CA GLY A 302 -12.04 -8.68 16.95
C GLY A 302 -11.23 -7.71 16.08
N GLN A 303 -10.21 -8.19 15.37
CA GLN A 303 -9.32 -7.36 14.53
C GLN A 303 -9.49 -7.62 13.03
N VAL A 304 -10.00 -8.79 12.63
CA VAL A 304 -10.11 -9.19 11.23
C VAL A 304 -11.56 -9.46 10.87
N ALA A 305 -12.11 -8.63 10.00
CA ALA A 305 -13.43 -8.83 9.42
C ALA A 305 -13.50 -10.09 8.55
N GLY A 306 -14.68 -10.71 8.48
CA GLY A 306 -14.91 -11.91 7.65
C GLY A 306 -14.31 -13.20 8.21
N VAL A 307 -13.84 -13.21 9.46
CA VAL A 307 -13.42 -14.42 10.17
C VAL A 307 -14.61 -15.29 10.56
N LEU A 308 -15.73 -14.68 10.93
CA LEU A 308 -16.99 -15.36 11.23
C LEU A 308 -17.85 -15.47 9.98
N ASP A 309 -18.66 -16.52 9.90
CA ASP A 309 -19.68 -16.62 8.87
C ASP A 309 -20.89 -15.71 9.14
N GLU A 310 -21.87 -15.71 8.23
CA GLU A 310 -23.09 -14.92 8.34
C GLU A 310 -23.92 -15.23 9.61
N SER A 311 -23.74 -16.41 10.20
CA SER A 311 -24.40 -16.84 11.44
C SER A 311 -23.64 -16.45 12.71
N GLY A 312 -22.43 -15.90 12.59
CA GLY A 312 -21.53 -15.60 13.70
C GLY A 312 -20.78 -16.83 14.23
N ALA A 313 -20.69 -17.92 13.46
CA ALA A 313 -19.90 -19.10 13.79
C ALA A 313 -18.48 -19.00 13.23
N PHE A 314 -17.50 -19.48 13.99
CA PHE A 314 -16.09 -19.54 13.59
C PHE A 314 -15.70 -20.89 13.00
N ARG A 315 -16.35 -22.00 13.35
CA ARG A 315 -16.05 -23.37 12.88
C ARG A 315 -14.60 -23.79 13.18
N PRO A 316 -14.22 -23.91 14.46
CA PRO A 316 -12.82 -24.04 14.88
C PRO A 316 -12.09 -25.29 14.37
N ASP A 317 -12.81 -26.38 14.15
CA ASP A 317 -12.26 -27.69 13.78
C ASP A 317 -12.24 -27.94 12.26
N GLU A 318 -12.83 -27.05 11.45
CA GLU A 318 -12.75 -27.16 10.00
C GLU A 318 -11.35 -26.82 9.50
N ALA A 319 -10.93 -27.46 8.41
CA ALA A 319 -9.66 -27.14 7.76
C ALA A 319 -9.72 -25.74 7.13
N ILE A 320 -8.71 -24.92 7.37
CA ILE A 320 -8.62 -23.60 6.74
C ILE A 320 -8.15 -23.71 5.29
N LEU A 321 -8.75 -22.93 4.40
CA LEU A 321 -8.28 -22.81 3.02
C LEU A 321 -7.05 -21.90 2.95
N ARG A 322 -6.18 -22.13 1.96
CA ARG A 322 -4.98 -21.31 1.77
C ARG A 322 -5.32 -19.84 1.50
N ALA A 323 -6.32 -19.54 0.67
CA ALA A 323 -6.79 -18.17 0.43
C ALA A 323 -7.26 -17.49 1.72
N GLU A 324 -7.99 -18.23 2.56
CA GLU A 324 -8.51 -17.70 3.80
C GLU A 324 -7.40 -17.37 4.80
N PHE A 325 -6.40 -18.26 4.93
CA PHE A 325 -5.23 -17.97 5.74
C PHE A 325 -4.47 -16.74 5.24
N ILE A 326 -4.30 -16.58 3.92
CA ILE A 326 -3.66 -15.40 3.31
C ILE A 326 -4.42 -14.11 3.65
N ARG A 327 -5.76 -14.15 3.62
CA ARG A 327 -6.59 -13.00 3.97
C ARG A 327 -6.46 -12.65 5.46
N TRP A 328 -6.52 -13.66 6.34
CA TRP A 328 -6.42 -13.46 7.79
C TRP A 328 -5.04 -12.92 8.19
N MET A 329 -3.95 -13.47 7.65
CA MET A 329 -2.61 -12.99 7.97
C MET A 329 -2.39 -11.55 7.48
N ALA A 330 -2.84 -11.22 6.26
CA ALA A 330 -2.68 -9.91 5.67
C ALA A 330 -3.49 -8.82 6.38
N ALA A 331 -4.70 -9.17 6.84
CA ALA A 331 -5.55 -8.25 7.58
C ALA A 331 -5.11 -8.07 9.04
N TYR A 332 -4.56 -9.11 9.67
CA TYR A 332 -4.13 -9.05 11.06
C TYR A 332 -2.78 -8.32 11.25
N ASP A 333 -1.84 -8.55 10.35
CA ASP A 333 -0.48 -7.97 10.40
C ASP A 333 -0.22 -7.21 9.10
N ASP A 334 -0.90 -6.07 8.91
CA ASP A 334 -0.85 -5.31 7.67
C ASP A 334 0.57 -4.80 7.35
N LYS A 335 1.20 -5.41 6.35
CA LYS A 335 2.52 -4.98 5.83
C LYS A 335 2.44 -3.73 4.95
N GLY A 336 1.28 -3.08 4.83
CA GLY A 336 1.05 -1.91 3.98
C GLY A 336 1.02 -2.28 2.49
N VAL A 337 0.47 -3.45 2.17
CA VAL A 337 0.44 -3.97 0.80
C VAL A 337 -0.88 -3.60 0.17
N ILE A 338 -0.79 -3.01 -1.02
CA ILE A 338 -1.96 -2.60 -1.78
C ILE A 338 -2.42 -3.79 -2.62
N PRO A 339 -3.69 -4.22 -2.53
CA PRO A 339 -4.26 -5.13 -3.50
C PRO A 339 -4.05 -4.59 -4.92
N PHE A 340 -3.48 -5.41 -5.78
CA PHE A 340 -3.09 -5.02 -7.12
C PHE A 340 -3.74 -5.94 -8.14
N ARG A 341 -4.52 -5.35 -9.05
CA ARG A 341 -5.07 -6.09 -10.19
C ARG A 341 -4.02 -6.18 -11.29
N ALA A 342 -3.14 -7.18 -11.20
CA ALA A 342 -2.15 -7.43 -12.24
C ALA A 342 -2.83 -7.61 -13.61
N PRO A 343 -2.35 -6.94 -14.68
CA PRO A 343 -2.91 -7.10 -16.03
C PRO A 343 -2.82 -8.54 -16.54
N GLU A 344 -1.72 -9.22 -16.20
CA GLU A 344 -1.48 -10.62 -16.48
C GLU A 344 -1.28 -11.35 -15.15
N PRO A 345 -1.99 -12.46 -14.89
CA PRO A 345 -1.81 -13.24 -13.66
C PRO A 345 -0.39 -13.78 -13.51
N THR A 346 0.16 -13.68 -12.29
CA THR A 346 1.46 -14.26 -11.97
C THR A 346 1.39 -15.79 -11.87
N TYR A 347 0.25 -16.32 -11.40
CA TYR A 347 0.05 -17.76 -11.19
C TYR A 347 -1.00 -18.33 -12.15
N SER A 348 -0.76 -19.54 -12.61
CA SER A 348 -1.62 -20.19 -13.62
C SER A 348 -3.01 -20.60 -13.11
N ASP A 349 -3.18 -20.71 -11.80
CA ASP A 349 -4.41 -21.12 -11.11
C ASP A 349 -5.10 -19.99 -10.34
N VAL A 350 -4.65 -18.74 -10.51
CA VAL A 350 -5.22 -17.55 -9.88
C VAL A 350 -5.72 -16.62 -10.97
N LYS A 351 -7.05 -16.48 -11.09
CA LYS A 351 -7.70 -15.73 -12.17
C LYS A 351 -8.17 -14.37 -11.68
N PRO A 352 -8.27 -13.35 -12.57
CA PRO A 352 -8.74 -12.01 -12.20
C PRO A 352 -10.12 -11.94 -11.53
N GLU A 353 -10.94 -12.99 -11.67
CA GLU A 353 -12.26 -13.10 -11.06
C GLU A 353 -12.26 -13.82 -9.69
N ASP A 354 -11.15 -14.43 -9.29
CA ASP A 354 -11.06 -15.18 -8.03
C ASP A 354 -11.06 -14.22 -6.84
N GLU A 355 -11.79 -14.59 -5.78
CA GLU A 355 -11.73 -13.87 -4.51
C GLU A 355 -10.28 -13.90 -3.98
N GLY A 356 -9.72 -12.72 -3.72
CA GLY A 356 -8.35 -12.57 -3.25
C GLY A 356 -7.29 -12.49 -4.36
N TYR A 357 -7.67 -12.48 -5.65
CA TYR A 357 -6.74 -12.25 -6.77
C TYR A 357 -5.83 -11.04 -6.51
N GLU A 358 -6.43 -9.88 -6.24
CA GLU A 358 -5.70 -8.63 -6.10
C GLU A 358 -4.78 -8.63 -4.88
N LEU A 359 -5.20 -9.27 -3.78
CA LEU A 359 -4.37 -9.41 -2.58
C LEU A 359 -3.17 -10.33 -2.84
N VAL A 360 -3.38 -11.45 -3.52
CA VAL A 360 -2.32 -12.42 -3.85
C VAL A 360 -1.30 -11.81 -4.82
N GLU A 361 -1.78 -11.13 -5.86
CA GLU A 361 -0.93 -10.42 -6.82
C GLU A 361 -0.19 -9.27 -6.12
N GLY A 362 -0.83 -8.49 -5.25
CA GLY A 362 -0.19 -7.43 -4.47
C GLY A 362 0.90 -7.93 -3.52
N LEU A 363 0.61 -8.98 -2.73
CA LEU A 363 1.59 -9.60 -1.82
C LEU A 363 2.75 -10.24 -2.58
N THR A 364 2.46 -10.85 -3.73
CA THR A 364 3.49 -11.42 -4.61
C THR A 364 4.33 -10.29 -5.17
N GLN A 365 3.71 -9.25 -5.75
CA GLN A 365 4.39 -8.08 -6.32
C GLN A 365 5.30 -7.40 -5.28
N ALA A 366 4.85 -7.29 -4.03
CA ALA A 366 5.61 -6.76 -2.91
C ALA A 366 6.72 -7.70 -2.39
N GLY A 367 6.81 -8.95 -2.87
CA GLY A 367 7.84 -9.89 -2.45
C GLY A 367 7.61 -10.51 -1.07
N ILE A 368 6.36 -10.53 -0.61
CA ILE A 368 6.01 -10.95 0.75
C ILE A 368 5.54 -12.40 0.78
N ILE A 369 4.95 -12.89 -0.32
CA ILE A 369 4.61 -14.30 -0.50
C ILE A 369 5.18 -14.85 -1.79
N SER A 370 5.26 -16.17 -1.87
CA SER A 370 5.62 -16.90 -3.09
C SER A 370 4.71 -18.13 -3.25
N GLY A 371 4.44 -18.48 -4.50
CA GLY A 371 3.71 -19.69 -4.86
C GLY A 371 4.59 -20.94 -4.90
N PHE A 372 4.01 -22.01 -5.42
CA PHE A 372 4.71 -23.27 -5.62
C PHE A 372 5.65 -23.20 -6.83
N PRO A 373 6.72 -24.02 -6.89
CA PRO A 373 7.64 -24.05 -8.03
C PRO A 373 7.00 -24.41 -9.38
N ASP A 374 5.78 -24.94 -9.38
CA ASP A 374 5.00 -25.24 -10.58
C ASP A 374 4.20 -24.04 -11.11
N GLY A 375 4.33 -22.86 -10.47
CA GLY A 375 3.64 -21.63 -10.88
C GLY A 375 2.19 -21.56 -10.42
N THR A 376 1.85 -22.26 -9.32
CA THR A 376 0.50 -22.27 -8.73
C THR A 376 0.47 -21.66 -7.33
N MET A 377 -0.71 -21.26 -6.85
CA MET A 377 -0.96 -20.84 -5.47
C MET A 377 -1.83 -21.80 -4.67
N ARG A 378 -2.68 -22.58 -5.34
CA ARG A 378 -3.60 -23.57 -4.75
C ARG A 378 -4.53 -22.97 -3.70
N LEU A 379 -5.13 -21.83 -4.05
CA LEU A 379 -5.93 -20.98 -3.15
C LEU A 379 -7.12 -21.70 -2.50
N SER A 380 -7.76 -22.62 -3.23
CA SER A 380 -8.93 -23.38 -2.77
C SER A 380 -8.58 -24.68 -2.05
N GLU A 381 -7.29 -25.04 -1.91
CA GLU A 381 -6.88 -26.24 -1.19
C GLU A 381 -6.75 -25.95 0.32
N PRO A 382 -7.05 -26.95 1.19
CA PRO A 382 -6.73 -26.86 2.61
C PRO A 382 -5.23 -26.63 2.83
N LEU A 383 -4.90 -25.68 3.70
CA LEU A 383 -3.51 -25.40 4.05
C LEU A 383 -2.96 -26.53 4.93
N THR A 384 -1.86 -27.16 4.52
CA THR A 384 -1.19 -28.17 5.35
C THR A 384 -0.20 -27.55 6.34
N ARG A 385 0.13 -28.27 7.41
CA ARG A 385 1.07 -27.79 8.44
C ARG A 385 2.44 -27.39 7.87
N GLU A 386 2.98 -28.16 6.94
CA GLU A 386 4.27 -27.83 6.31
C GLU A 386 4.18 -26.61 5.38
N GLN A 387 3.09 -26.47 4.63
CA GLN A 387 2.87 -25.32 3.75
C GLN A 387 2.69 -24.02 4.53
N LEU A 388 2.04 -24.10 5.70
CA LEU A 388 1.88 -22.96 6.61
C LEU A 388 3.25 -22.40 6.99
N THR A 389 4.22 -23.25 7.34
CA THR A 389 5.56 -22.78 7.75
C THR A 389 6.27 -21.97 6.67
N VAL A 390 6.15 -22.37 5.41
CA VAL A 390 6.76 -21.63 4.31
C VAL A 390 5.98 -20.36 4.03
N LEU A 391 4.65 -20.42 3.92
CA LEU A 391 3.83 -19.23 3.67
C LEU A 391 4.05 -18.16 4.75
N TRP A 392 4.00 -18.55 6.03
CA TRP A 392 4.24 -17.66 7.15
C TRP A 392 5.69 -17.18 7.24
N GLY A 393 6.66 -18.07 6.98
CA GLY A 393 8.07 -17.70 7.02
C GLY A 393 8.49 -16.73 5.90
N TRP A 394 7.85 -16.81 4.74
CA TRP A 394 7.96 -15.76 3.71
C TRP A 394 7.34 -14.45 4.20
N TYR A 395 6.14 -14.53 4.77
CA TYR A 395 5.39 -13.36 5.26
C TYR A 395 6.12 -12.58 6.36
N GLN A 396 6.61 -13.28 7.39
CA GLN A 396 7.39 -12.69 8.50
C GLN A 396 8.88 -12.56 8.20
N ARG A 397 9.30 -12.99 7.01
CA ARG A 397 10.70 -12.93 6.55
C ARG A 397 11.70 -13.57 7.51
N TYR A 398 11.30 -14.71 8.06
CA TYR A 398 12.16 -15.49 8.91
C TYR A 398 13.34 -16.03 8.09
N GLY A 399 14.56 -15.51 8.33
CA GLY A 399 15.71 -15.65 7.42
C GLY A 399 16.18 -17.07 7.05
N LEU A 400 15.66 -18.11 7.71
CA LEU A 400 15.86 -19.52 7.34
C LEU A 400 14.90 -20.02 6.25
N VAL A 401 13.80 -19.29 5.98
CA VAL A 401 12.73 -19.65 5.03
C VAL A 401 12.81 -18.83 3.73
N VAL A 402 13.37 -17.62 3.80
CA VAL A 402 13.44 -16.64 2.68
C VAL A 402 14.60 -16.90 1.70
N LYS A 403 15.58 -17.73 2.06
CA LYS A 403 16.58 -18.21 1.08
C LYS A 403 15.87 -19.11 0.07
N PRO A 404 16.13 -18.98 -1.24
CA PRO A 404 15.31 -19.61 -2.27
C PRO A 404 15.11 -21.10 -1.96
N LEU A 405 13.85 -21.51 -2.08
CA LEU A 405 13.42 -22.89 -1.99
C LEU A 405 14.42 -23.77 -2.76
N ALA A 406 15.19 -24.59 -2.03
CA ALA A 406 16.28 -25.46 -2.48
C ALA A 406 17.66 -24.80 -2.70
N THR A 407 18.65 -25.15 -1.87
CA THR A 407 19.70 -26.14 -2.21
C THR A 407 20.72 -26.39 -1.08
N GLU A 408 20.81 -25.53 -0.07
CA GLU A 408 21.86 -25.61 0.97
C GLU A 408 21.34 -25.47 2.41
N VAL A 409 20.30 -26.23 2.80
CA VAL A 409 20.16 -26.53 4.23
C VAL A 409 21.14 -27.66 4.52
N SER A 410 22.40 -27.31 4.75
CA SER A 410 23.51 -28.27 4.87
C SER A 410 23.29 -29.30 5.98
N GLU A 411 22.43 -29.01 6.97
CA GLU A 411 21.94 -30.00 7.92
C GLU A 411 20.48 -29.74 8.33
N VAL A 412 19.55 -30.50 7.72
CA VAL A 412 18.18 -30.57 8.23
C VAL A 412 18.13 -31.44 9.48
N ASN A 413 18.01 -30.82 10.66
CA ASN A 413 17.97 -31.55 11.93
C ASN A 413 16.54 -31.81 12.42
N LEU A 414 15.84 -32.68 11.71
CA LEU A 414 14.52 -33.20 12.11
C LEU A 414 14.61 -34.59 12.73
N ARG A 415 15.81 -35.06 13.12
CA ARG A 415 16.06 -36.45 13.56
C ARG A 415 15.22 -36.87 14.78
N LYS A 416 14.78 -35.91 15.59
CA LYS A 416 13.91 -36.13 16.76
C LYS A 416 12.47 -36.52 16.40
N PHE A 417 12.05 -36.29 15.15
CA PHE A 417 10.72 -36.61 14.66
C PHE A 417 10.70 -37.92 13.89
N GLU A 418 9.69 -38.74 14.17
CA GLU A 418 9.51 -40.09 13.62
C GLU A 418 9.13 -40.06 12.14
N ASP A 419 8.34 -39.07 11.74
CA ASP A 419 7.77 -38.89 10.40
C ASP A 419 8.44 -37.77 9.60
N ARG A 420 9.68 -37.43 9.96
CA ARG A 420 10.51 -36.41 9.29
C ARG A 420 10.70 -36.63 7.78
N ASP A 421 10.61 -37.88 7.33
CA ASP A 421 10.71 -38.29 5.93
C ASP A 421 9.46 -37.96 5.11
N LYS A 422 8.34 -37.62 5.77
CA LYS A 422 7.11 -37.15 5.12
C LYS A 422 7.12 -35.66 4.82
N VAL A 423 8.07 -34.90 5.36
CA VAL A 423 8.20 -33.46 5.07
C VAL A 423 8.65 -33.29 3.62
N GLY A 424 7.87 -32.55 2.84
CA GLY A 424 8.22 -32.27 1.45
C GLY A 424 9.53 -31.49 1.36
N LYS A 425 10.35 -31.79 0.35
CA LYS A 425 11.72 -31.23 0.21
C LYS A 425 11.74 -29.70 0.24
N ILE A 426 10.75 -29.05 -0.38
CA ILE A 426 10.64 -27.59 -0.43
C ILE A 426 10.22 -26.98 0.91
N PHE A 427 9.66 -27.76 1.83
CA PHE A 427 9.20 -27.30 3.15
C PHE A 427 10.21 -27.57 4.27
N LEU A 428 11.30 -28.30 4.00
CA LEU A 428 12.29 -28.68 5.03
C LEU A 428 12.84 -27.48 5.81
N GLY A 429 13.16 -26.38 5.11
CA GLY A 429 13.67 -25.15 5.74
C GLY A 429 12.64 -24.49 6.65
N GLY A 430 11.38 -24.39 6.18
CA GLY A 430 10.25 -23.87 6.97
C GLY A 430 9.97 -24.71 8.20
N VAL A 431 9.79 -26.03 8.04
CA VAL A 431 9.52 -26.92 9.16
C VAL A 431 10.66 -26.88 10.18
N GLN A 432 11.92 -26.94 9.74
CA GLN A 432 13.08 -26.82 10.64
C GLN A 432 13.09 -25.51 11.41
N ALA A 433 12.82 -24.39 10.75
CA ALA A 433 12.79 -23.06 11.36
C ALA A 433 11.82 -23.01 12.56
N TYR A 434 10.61 -23.56 12.39
CA TYR A 434 9.54 -23.47 13.40
C TYR A 434 9.51 -24.61 14.43
N VAL A 435 10.39 -25.61 14.30
CA VAL A 435 10.61 -26.67 15.31
C VAL A 435 11.97 -26.59 16.01
N SER A 436 12.77 -25.59 15.63
CA SER A 436 14.12 -25.33 16.13
C SER A 436 14.11 -25.00 17.63
N SER A 437 15.17 -25.39 18.34
CA SER A 437 15.35 -25.08 19.77
C SER A 437 15.78 -23.65 20.06
N ASN A 438 15.89 -22.79 19.05
CA ASN A 438 16.15 -21.36 19.24
C ASN A 438 14.94 -20.62 19.83
N TRP A 439 13.79 -21.28 19.90
CA TRP A 439 12.57 -20.80 20.54
C TRP A 439 12.45 -21.45 21.92
N ASP A 440 12.05 -20.67 22.94
CA ASP A 440 11.67 -21.22 24.25
C ASP A 440 10.52 -22.23 24.10
N VAL A 441 9.54 -21.88 23.27
CA VAL A 441 8.49 -22.78 22.80
C VAL A 441 8.40 -22.68 21.27
N PRO A 442 8.80 -23.71 20.51
CA PRO A 442 8.79 -23.65 19.05
C PRO A 442 7.37 -23.48 18.49
N PRO A 443 7.09 -22.48 17.63
CA PRO A 443 5.74 -22.18 17.15
C PRO A 443 4.97 -23.36 16.56
N TYR A 444 5.69 -24.24 15.84
CA TYR A 444 5.12 -25.46 15.29
C TYR A 444 4.63 -26.42 16.37
N LEU A 445 5.44 -26.63 17.40
CA LEU A 445 5.12 -27.54 18.50
C LEU A 445 4.07 -26.96 19.44
N ASP A 446 4.10 -25.64 19.64
CA ASP A 446 3.09 -24.94 20.43
C ASP A 446 1.70 -24.98 19.78
N THR A 447 1.65 -24.85 18.45
CA THR A 447 0.40 -24.85 17.70
C THR A 447 -0.17 -26.26 17.56
N PHE A 448 0.66 -27.21 17.12
CA PHE A 448 0.22 -28.52 16.64
C PHE A 448 0.41 -29.66 17.65
N GLY A 449 1.22 -29.44 18.69
CA GLY A 449 1.57 -30.42 19.70
C GLY A 449 3.08 -30.71 19.72
N ALA A 450 3.61 -30.96 20.92
CA ALA A 450 5.03 -31.23 21.15
C ALA A 450 5.38 -32.74 21.11
N ASP A 451 4.61 -33.54 20.37
CA ASP A 451 4.88 -34.97 20.23
C ASP A 451 6.04 -35.23 19.24
N LYS A 452 6.43 -36.50 19.11
CA LYS A 452 7.50 -36.89 18.16
C LYS A 452 7.03 -36.95 16.71
N LYS A 453 5.85 -36.42 16.38
CA LYS A 453 5.27 -36.47 15.03
C LYS A 453 4.94 -35.07 14.52
N LEU A 454 5.40 -34.75 13.33
CA LEU A 454 5.14 -33.45 12.70
C LEU A 454 3.74 -33.41 12.07
N GLU A 455 3.27 -34.55 11.54
CA GLU A 455 2.08 -34.66 10.69
C GLU A 455 2.06 -33.61 9.54
N PRO A 456 3.14 -33.49 8.75
CA PRO A 456 3.38 -32.31 7.90
C PRO A 456 2.29 -32.05 6.86
N GLN A 457 1.64 -33.11 6.36
CA GLN A 457 0.60 -33.04 5.34
C GLN A 457 -0.82 -32.93 5.92
N LYS A 458 -0.97 -32.91 7.25
CA LYS A 458 -2.28 -32.77 7.88
C LYS A 458 -2.82 -31.35 7.62
N PRO A 459 -4.10 -31.19 7.27
CA PRO A 459 -4.71 -29.87 7.19
C PRO A 459 -4.67 -29.14 8.52
N VAL A 460 -4.40 -27.84 8.48
CA VAL A 460 -4.46 -26.93 9.62
C VAL A 460 -5.91 -26.58 9.88
N THR A 461 -6.37 -26.66 11.13
CA THR A 461 -7.73 -26.20 11.45
C THR A 461 -7.80 -24.69 11.54
N ARG A 462 -8.99 -24.10 11.38
CA ARG A 462 -9.21 -22.67 11.53
C ARG A 462 -8.76 -22.14 12.89
N ALA A 463 -9.00 -22.89 13.97
CA ALA A 463 -8.51 -22.51 15.30
C ALA A 463 -6.99 -22.61 15.46
N GLU A 464 -6.34 -23.60 14.84
CA GLU A 464 -4.88 -23.70 14.80
C GLU A 464 -4.28 -22.52 14.01
N ALA A 465 -4.89 -22.13 12.90
CA ALA A 465 -4.48 -20.97 12.10
C ALA A 465 -4.63 -19.65 12.86
N ALA A 466 -5.76 -19.43 13.53
CA ALA A 466 -5.97 -18.23 14.34
C ALA A 466 -4.97 -18.14 15.50
N TYR A 467 -4.65 -19.27 16.13
CA TYR A 467 -3.59 -19.34 17.12
C TYR A 467 -2.23 -19.00 16.49
N TRP A 468 -1.89 -19.60 15.35
CA TRP A 468 -0.62 -19.32 14.69
C TRP A 468 -0.46 -17.83 14.39
N ILE A 469 -1.45 -17.19 13.76
CA ILE A 469 -1.39 -15.77 13.40
C ILE A 469 -1.24 -14.91 14.66
N THR A 470 -2.09 -15.10 15.66
CA THR A 470 -2.13 -14.20 16.82
C THR A 470 -0.95 -14.31 17.77
N GLN A 471 -0.25 -15.46 17.76
CA GLN A 471 0.92 -15.70 18.60
C GLN A 471 2.25 -15.41 17.90
N ASN A 472 2.28 -15.46 16.56
CA ASN A 472 3.53 -15.39 15.81
C ASN A 472 3.63 -14.18 14.89
N ALA A 473 2.58 -13.35 14.81
CA ALA A 473 2.70 -12.02 14.23
C ALA A 473 3.55 -11.22 15.20
N GLU A 474 4.66 -10.65 14.72
CA GLU A 474 5.46 -9.72 15.51
C GLU A 474 4.53 -8.58 15.94
N VAL A 475 4.14 -8.59 17.21
CA VAL A 475 3.57 -7.40 17.84
C VAL A 475 4.78 -6.50 18.08
N GLU A 476 5.21 -5.75 17.06
CA GLU A 476 5.97 -4.53 17.32
C GLU A 476 5.00 -3.53 17.97
N ALA A 477 4.83 -3.69 19.27
CA ALA A 477 4.36 -2.66 20.17
C ALA A 477 5.11 -2.87 21.49
N GLU A 478 6.27 -2.24 21.58
CA GLU A 478 6.73 -1.45 22.73
C GLU A 478 8.17 -1.00 22.45
N ASP A 479 8.32 0.28 22.09
CA ASP A 479 9.54 1.06 22.36
C ASP A 479 9.77 1.19 23.86
#